data_AF-A0A425WQX4-F1
#
_entry.id   AF-A0A425WQX4-F1
#
_cell.length_a   1.000
_cell.length_b   1.000
_cell.length_c   1.000
_cell.angle_alpha   90.00
_cell.angle_beta   90.00
_cell.angle_gamma   90.00
#
_symmetry.space_group_name_H-M   'P 1'
#
loop_
_entity.id
_entity.type
_entity.pdbx_description
1 polymer ?
#
loop_
_entity_poly.entity_id
_entity_poly.type
_entity_poly.pdbx_seq_one_letter_code
_entity_poly.pdbx_strand_id
1 'polypeptide(L)'
;MAKKDADVLEAGTVDFYSFSYYMSSTTSVEKMAKEGGNIFGGAGNPYLKKFDWGWAIDPEGLRYYLECVYDHYQVPLMIVENGLGAVDKIEPDGSIHDSYCIDYLRNHTQKMEKAIEHGAAWPVSFFRTVRLEEL
;
A
#
# COMPACT_ATOMS: atom_id res chain seq x y z
N MET A 1 27.87 10.26 -11.36
CA MET A 1 27.72 11.16 -10.20
C MET A 1 28.79 12.22 -10.27
N ALA A 2 28.42 13.49 -10.23
CA ALA A 2 29.37 14.57 -10.06
C ALA A 2 30.02 14.47 -8.66
N LYS A 3 31.19 15.10 -8.51
CA LYS A 3 32.07 14.95 -7.34
C LYS A 3 31.44 15.32 -5.98
N LYS A 4 30.26 15.95 -5.97
CA LYS A 4 29.52 16.36 -4.75
C LYS A 4 28.15 15.72 -4.60
N ASP A 5 27.73 14.82 -5.49
CA ASP A 5 26.38 14.26 -5.45
C ASP A 5 26.15 13.46 -4.16
N ALA A 6 27.16 12.72 -3.69
CA ALA A 6 27.08 11.96 -2.45
C ALA A 6 26.86 12.86 -1.23
N ASP A 7 27.66 13.91 -1.08
CA ASP A 7 27.55 14.87 0.02
C ASP A 7 26.15 15.55 0.05
N VAL A 8 25.61 15.87 -1.12
CA VAL A 8 24.28 16.49 -1.24
C VAL A 8 23.16 15.51 -0.87
N LEU A 9 23.28 14.24 -1.29
CA LEU A 9 22.31 13.20 -0.94
C LEU A 9 22.33 12.87 0.55
N GLU A 10 23.52 12.81 1.16
CA GLU A 10 23.67 12.58 2.60
C GLU A 10 23.06 13.73 3.42
N ALA A 11 23.34 14.98 3.03
CA ALA A 11 22.75 16.17 3.66
C ALA A 11 21.23 16.28 3.45
N GLY A 12 20.67 15.61 2.43
CA GLY A 12 19.25 15.60 2.08
C GLY A 12 18.44 14.49 2.74
N THR A 13 18.94 13.86 3.81
CA THR A 13 18.21 12.83 4.56
C THR A 13 16.87 13.37 5.09
N VAL A 14 15.81 12.59 4.90
CA VAL A 14 14.43 12.97 5.27
C VAL A 14 14.10 12.53 6.71
N ASP A 15 13.15 13.24 7.35
CA ASP A 15 12.68 12.91 8.70
C ASP A 15 11.72 11.70 8.74
N PHE A 16 11.11 11.37 7.60
CA PHE A 16 10.19 10.25 7.45
C PHE A 16 10.18 9.74 6.01
N TYR A 17 9.83 8.47 5.83
CA TYR A 17 9.73 7.83 4.53
C TYR A 17 8.29 7.81 4.04
N SER A 18 7.97 8.60 3.01
CA SER A 18 6.64 8.62 2.39
C SER A 18 6.52 7.65 1.22
N PHE A 19 5.41 6.92 1.11
CA PHE A 19 5.16 6.00 -0.01
C PHE A 19 3.67 5.85 -0.36
N SER A 20 3.43 5.47 -1.61
CA SER A 20 2.13 5.01 -2.11
C SER A 20 2.12 3.48 -2.14
N TYR A 21 1.02 2.86 -1.71
CA TYR A 21 0.86 1.41 -1.77
C TYR A 21 -0.48 1.02 -2.39
N TYR A 22 -0.43 0.08 -3.32
CA TYR A 22 -1.62 -0.49 -3.97
C TYR A 22 -1.60 -2.01 -4.02
N MET A 23 -0.46 -2.59 -4.38
CA MET A 23 -0.27 -4.04 -4.48
C MET A 23 1.20 -4.42 -4.38
N SER A 24 1.46 -5.68 -4.06
CA SER A 24 2.78 -6.31 -4.25
C SER A 24 3.01 -6.72 -5.71
N SER A 25 4.27 -6.98 -6.05
CA SER A 25 4.64 -7.64 -7.31
C SER A 25 5.28 -8.98 -7.01
N THR A 26 5.03 -9.96 -7.88
CA THR A 26 5.65 -11.29 -7.80
C THR A 26 6.58 -11.48 -8.98
N THR A 27 7.72 -12.11 -8.74
CA THR A 27 8.70 -12.46 -9.78
C THR A 27 8.87 -13.97 -9.84
N SER A 28 9.02 -14.52 -11.04
CA SER A 28 9.29 -15.94 -11.26
C SER A 28 10.38 -16.14 -12.28
N VAL A 29 11.19 -17.18 -12.10
CA VAL A 29 12.13 -17.68 -13.12
C VAL A 29 11.40 -18.45 -14.23
N GLU A 30 10.17 -18.90 -13.96
CA GLU A 30 9.32 -19.56 -14.93
C GLU A 30 8.49 -18.55 -15.72
N LYS A 31 8.14 -18.91 -16.95
CA LYS A 31 7.30 -18.09 -17.81
C LYS A 31 5.85 -18.16 -17.34
N MET A 32 5.48 -17.27 -16.42
CA MET A 32 4.10 -17.14 -15.95
C MET A 32 3.29 -16.17 -16.82
N ALA A 33 1.97 -16.28 -16.76
CA ALA A 33 1.09 -15.27 -17.31
C ALA A 33 1.43 -13.92 -16.67
N LYS A 34 1.69 -12.90 -17.50
CA LYS A 34 1.88 -11.54 -17.02
C LYS A 34 0.57 -11.03 -16.47
N GLU A 35 0.60 -10.42 -15.30
CA GLU A 35 -0.58 -9.72 -14.78
C GLU A 35 -0.78 -8.40 -15.52
N GLY A 36 -1.97 -8.23 -16.10
CA GLY A 36 -2.43 -6.93 -16.58
C GLY A 36 -2.80 -6.07 -15.38
N GLY A 37 -2.31 -4.83 -15.35
CA GLY A 37 -2.55 -3.88 -14.25
C GLY A 37 -1.29 -3.47 -13.49
N ASN A 38 -0.23 -4.28 -13.52
CA ASN A 38 1.02 -3.91 -12.86
C ASN A 38 1.81 -2.92 -13.73
N ILE A 39 1.97 -1.68 -13.24
CA ILE A 39 2.72 -0.62 -13.93
C ILE A 39 4.15 -1.09 -14.28
N PHE A 40 4.69 -2.00 -13.47
CA PHE A 40 6.05 -2.54 -13.61
C PHE A 40 6.10 -3.98 -14.15
N GLY A 41 4.95 -4.57 -14.51
CA GLY A 41 4.85 -5.99 -14.84
C GLY A 41 5.05 -6.92 -13.63
N GLY A 42 4.99 -8.23 -13.84
CA GLY A 42 5.12 -9.22 -12.78
C GLY A 42 4.50 -10.55 -13.17
N ALA A 43 4.90 -11.61 -12.47
CA ALA A 43 4.28 -12.92 -12.55
C ALA A 43 2.94 -12.93 -11.80
N GLY A 44 1.98 -13.69 -12.35
CA GLY A 44 0.71 -14.00 -11.71
C GLY A 44 0.85 -14.51 -10.28
N ASN A 45 0.23 -13.86 -9.29
CA ASN A 45 0.06 -14.45 -7.96
C ASN A 45 -1.34 -15.10 -7.84
N PRO A 46 -1.43 -16.45 -7.90
CA PRO A 46 -2.72 -17.15 -7.86
C PRO A 46 -3.38 -17.13 -6.47
N TYR A 47 -2.68 -16.67 -5.43
CA TYR A 47 -3.19 -16.61 -4.06
C TYR A 47 -3.87 -15.28 -3.73
N LEU A 48 -3.72 -14.27 -4.58
CA LEU A 48 -4.29 -12.95 -4.37
C LEU A 48 -5.59 -12.77 -5.17
N LYS A 49 -6.58 -12.16 -4.52
CA LYS A 49 -7.78 -11.67 -5.21
C LYS A 49 -7.39 -10.49 -6.09
N LYS A 50 -8.14 -10.28 -7.16
CA LYS A 50 -7.98 -9.15 -8.07
C LYS A 50 -9.30 -8.43 -8.20
N PHE A 51 -9.24 -7.11 -8.39
CA PHE A 51 -10.42 -6.35 -8.78
C PHE A 51 -10.55 -6.26 -10.30
N ASP A 52 -11.60 -5.60 -10.75
CA ASP A 52 -12.03 -5.56 -12.16
C ASP A 52 -10.97 -5.00 -13.12
N TRP A 53 -10.07 -4.16 -12.63
CA TRP A 53 -8.94 -3.62 -13.41
C TRP A 53 -7.70 -4.51 -13.41
N GLY A 54 -7.79 -5.71 -12.81
CA GLY A 54 -6.76 -6.74 -12.83
C GLY A 54 -5.66 -6.62 -11.78
N TRP A 55 -5.64 -5.55 -10.97
CA TRP A 55 -4.60 -5.41 -9.95
C TRP A 55 -4.94 -6.29 -8.74
N ALA A 56 -3.89 -6.82 -8.11
CA ALA A 56 -4.01 -7.63 -6.92
C ALA A 56 -4.44 -6.79 -5.71
N ILE A 57 -5.29 -7.37 -4.86
CA ILE A 57 -5.64 -6.82 -3.55
C ILE A 57 -4.78 -7.54 -2.52
N ASP A 58 -3.81 -6.85 -1.95
CA ASP A 58 -2.81 -7.46 -1.05
C ASP A 58 -2.58 -6.65 0.24
N PRO A 59 -3.50 -6.72 1.20
CA PRO A 59 -3.32 -6.02 2.47
C PRO A 59 -2.18 -6.63 3.30
N GLU A 60 -1.86 -7.92 3.14
CA GLU A 60 -0.72 -8.55 3.82
C GLU A 60 0.61 -8.01 3.30
N GLY A 61 0.69 -7.74 1.99
CA GLY A 61 1.84 -7.09 1.36
C GLY A 61 2.11 -5.70 1.93
N LEU A 62 1.08 -4.92 2.28
CA LEU A 62 1.26 -3.63 2.95
C LEU A 62 1.93 -3.80 4.31
N ARG A 63 1.45 -4.75 5.13
CA ARG A 63 2.07 -5.05 6.44
C ARG A 63 3.54 -5.43 6.26
N TYR A 64 3.81 -6.38 5.37
CA TYR A 64 5.16 -6.85 5.09
C TYR A 64 6.07 -5.70 4.65
N TYR A 65 5.59 -4.83 3.77
CA TYR A 65 6.36 -3.67 3.31
C TYR A 65 6.66 -2.69 4.45
N LEU A 66 5.69 -2.37 5.30
CA LEU A 66 5.88 -1.52 6.48
C LEU A 66 6.96 -2.10 7.41
N GLU A 67 6.88 -3.39 7.72
CA GLU A 67 7.84 -4.09 8.57
C GLU A 67 9.24 -4.07 7.95
N CYS A 68 9.39 -4.38 6.67
CA CYS A 68 10.69 -4.40 6.00
C CYS A 68 11.34 -3.02 5.89
N VAL A 69 10.58 -1.99 5.51
CA VAL A 69 11.13 -0.63 5.36
C VAL A 69 11.52 -0.08 6.73
N TYR A 70 10.70 -0.33 7.75
CA TYR A 70 11.03 0.10 9.10
C TYR A 70 12.23 -0.64 9.69
N ASP A 71 12.33 -1.96 9.51
CA ASP A 71 13.50 -2.75 9.93
C ASP A 71 14.79 -2.21 9.30
N HIS A 72 14.72 -1.77 8.04
CA HIS A 72 15.88 -1.29 7.30
C HIS A 72 16.30 0.14 7.65
N TYR A 73 15.35 1.07 7.74
CA TYR A 73 15.66 2.51 7.90
C TYR A 73 15.37 3.06 9.29
N GLN A 74 14.49 2.43 10.07
CA GLN A 74 14.07 2.84 11.42
C GLN A 74 13.62 4.31 11.53
N VAL A 75 13.10 4.88 10.43
CA VAL A 75 12.47 6.20 10.40
C VAL A 75 10.95 6.06 10.38
N PRO A 76 10.19 7.07 10.86
CA PRO A 76 8.74 7.09 10.72
C PRO A 76 8.32 6.91 9.26
N LEU A 77 7.23 6.17 9.03
CA LEU A 77 6.71 5.90 7.69
C LEU A 77 5.47 6.75 7.43
N MET A 78 5.18 7.18 6.20
CA MET A 78 3.93 7.88 5.87
C MET A 78 3.32 7.27 4.61
N ILE A 79 2.13 6.71 4.74
CA ILE A 79 1.34 6.30 3.58
C ILE A 79 0.68 7.56 3.04
N VAL A 80 1.14 8.02 1.87
CA VAL A 80 0.56 9.19 1.19
C VAL A 80 -0.61 8.82 0.30
N GLU A 81 -0.71 7.55 -0.09
CA GLU A 81 -1.74 7.07 -1.00
C GLU A 81 -1.97 5.56 -0.81
N ASN A 82 -3.23 5.20 -0.56
CA ASN A 82 -3.74 3.84 -0.61
C ASN A 82 -5.25 3.91 -0.87
N GLY A 83 -5.75 3.15 -1.84
CA GLY A 83 -7.16 3.18 -2.18
C GLY A 83 -7.51 2.22 -3.30
N LEU A 84 -8.81 2.13 -3.59
CA LEU A 84 -9.35 1.26 -4.62
C LEU A 84 -10.20 2.08 -5.58
N GLY A 85 -9.80 2.12 -6.86
CA GLY A 85 -10.62 2.67 -7.91
C GLY A 85 -11.53 1.60 -8.51
N ALA A 86 -12.83 1.84 -8.56
CA ALA A 86 -13.80 1.00 -9.26
C ALA A 86 -14.89 1.84 -9.93
N VAL A 87 -15.79 1.17 -10.64
CA VAL A 87 -16.93 1.82 -11.30
C VAL A 87 -18.11 1.85 -10.32
N ASP A 88 -18.38 3.01 -9.75
CA ASP A 88 -19.52 3.20 -8.85
C ASP A 88 -20.86 3.14 -9.59
N LYS A 89 -21.81 2.47 -8.95
CA LYS A 89 -23.21 2.48 -9.38
C LYS A 89 -23.96 3.56 -8.62
N ILE A 90 -24.56 4.48 -9.36
CA ILE A 90 -25.48 5.49 -8.83
C ILE A 90 -26.89 4.88 -8.84
N GLU A 91 -27.51 4.78 -7.67
CA GLU A 91 -28.87 4.29 -7.52
C GLU A 91 -29.91 5.36 -7.93
N PRO A 92 -31.19 4.99 -8.18
CA PRO A 92 -32.22 5.96 -8.59
C PRO A 92 -32.45 7.13 -7.62
N ASP A 93 -32.11 6.96 -6.35
CA ASP A 93 -32.19 7.99 -5.30
C ASP A 93 -30.91 8.85 -5.18
N GLY A 94 -29.90 8.56 -6.01
CA GLY A 94 -28.60 9.25 -6.01
C GLY A 94 -27.58 8.68 -5.02
N SER A 95 -27.91 7.62 -4.28
CA SER A 95 -26.95 6.96 -3.38
C SER A 95 -25.92 6.12 -4.14
N ILE A 96 -24.77 5.90 -3.51
CA ILE A 96 -23.69 5.00 -3.97
C ILE A 96 -23.43 4.00 -2.86
N HIS A 97 -23.38 2.71 -3.20
CA HIS A 97 -23.12 1.62 -2.27
C HIS A 97 -21.75 0.99 -2.57
N ASP A 98 -20.69 1.56 -2.00
CA ASP A 98 -19.29 1.25 -2.27
C ASP A 98 -18.66 0.32 -1.22
N SER A 99 -19.40 -0.72 -0.80
CA SER A 99 -18.92 -1.66 0.24
C SER A 99 -17.57 -2.29 -0.10
N TYR A 100 -17.28 -2.46 -1.38
CA TYR A 100 -16.00 -2.96 -1.87
C TYR A 100 -14.81 -2.05 -1.52
N CYS A 101 -15.01 -0.72 -1.52
CA CYS A 101 -14.01 0.27 -1.16
C CYS A 101 -13.78 0.28 0.36
N ILE A 102 -14.88 0.27 1.11
CA ILE A 102 -14.87 0.18 2.58
C ILE A 102 -14.11 -1.08 3.02
N ASP A 103 -14.42 -2.24 2.42
CA ASP A 103 -13.75 -3.50 2.74
C ASP A 103 -12.26 -3.47 2.38
N TYR A 104 -11.89 -2.87 1.24
CA TYR A 104 -10.50 -2.69 0.87
C TYR A 104 -9.74 -1.89 1.94
N LEU A 105 -10.23 -0.69 2.28
CA LEU A 105 -9.59 0.20 3.24
C LEU A 105 -9.55 -0.40 4.65
N ARG A 106 -10.64 -1.05 5.08
CA ARG A 106 -10.71 -1.76 6.37
C ARG A 106 -9.64 -2.85 6.46
N ASN A 107 -9.53 -3.69 5.43
CA ASN A 107 -8.55 -4.77 5.41
C ASN A 107 -7.10 -4.25 5.44
N HIS A 108 -6.79 -3.17 4.72
CA HIS A 108 -5.45 -2.56 4.75
C HIS A 108 -5.17 -1.90 6.11
N THR A 109 -6.16 -1.23 6.71
CA THR A 109 -6.00 -0.59 8.02
C THR A 109 -5.74 -1.57 9.13
N GLN A 110 -6.43 -2.71 9.15
CA GLN A 110 -6.14 -3.80 10.08
C GLN A 110 -4.70 -4.34 9.94
N LYS A 111 -4.13 -4.26 8.74
CA LYS A 111 -2.75 -4.69 8.48
C LYS A 111 -1.71 -3.65 8.89
N MET A 112 -2.05 -2.36 8.78
CA MET A 112 -1.26 -1.27 9.37
C MET A 112 -1.20 -1.40 10.89
N GLU A 113 -2.33 -1.65 11.55
CA GLU A 113 -2.39 -1.85 13.01
C GLU A 113 -1.48 -3.00 13.45
N LYS A 114 -1.55 -4.14 12.76
CA LYS A 114 -0.66 -5.29 13.03
C LYS A 114 0.82 -4.96 12.85
N ALA A 115 1.19 -4.17 11.84
CA ALA A 115 2.58 -3.74 11.67
C ALA A 115 3.06 -2.92 12.89
N ILE A 116 2.19 -2.05 13.42
CA ILE A 116 2.47 -1.25 14.62
C ILE A 116 2.62 -2.15 15.86
N GLU A 117 1.73 -3.13 16.02
CA GLU A 117 1.83 -4.14 17.09
C GLU A 117 3.15 -4.92 17.05
N HIS A 118 3.67 -5.16 15.84
CA HIS A 118 4.97 -5.81 15.61
C HIS A 118 6.18 -4.89 15.80
N GLY A 119 5.96 -3.60 16.07
CA GLY A 119 7.01 -2.64 16.39
C GLY A 119 7.39 -1.70 15.25
N ALA A 120 6.70 -1.72 14.11
CA ALA A 120 6.85 -0.67 13.11
C ALA A 120 6.46 0.69 13.73
N ALA A 121 7.24 1.75 13.47
CA ALA A 121 6.84 3.07 13.93
C ALA A 121 5.47 3.43 13.34
N TRP A 122 4.66 4.13 14.16
CA TRP A 122 3.38 4.65 13.74
C TRP A 122 3.52 5.33 12.39
N PRO A 123 2.73 4.93 11.38
CA PRO A 123 2.67 5.70 10.16
C PRO A 123 2.26 7.12 10.54
N VAL A 124 3.03 8.12 10.11
CA VAL A 124 2.64 9.54 10.10
C VAL A 124 1.58 9.70 9.01
N SER A 125 0.48 8.95 9.10
CA SER A 125 -0.64 9.06 8.19
C SER A 125 -1.70 9.98 8.78
N PHE A 126 -2.53 10.52 7.89
CA PHE A 126 -3.67 11.37 8.22
C PHE A 126 -4.67 10.72 9.20
N PHE A 127 -4.54 9.41 9.45
CA PHE A 127 -5.46 8.59 10.24
C PHE A 127 -5.25 8.64 11.76
N ARG A 128 -4.39 9.53 12.29
CA ARG A 128 -4.35 9.77 13.76
C ARG A 128 -5.74 10.17 14.34
N THR A 129 -6.70 10.54 13.49
CA THR A 129 -8.03 11.02 13.87
C THR A 129 -9.18 10.03 13.68
N VAL A 130 -9.03 8.95 12.89
CA VAL A 130 -10.13 7.96 12.72
C VAL A 130 -9.82 6.77 13.60
N ARG A 131 -10.47 6.68 14.76
CA ARG A 131 -10.42 5.47 15.57
C ARG A 131 -11.26 4.39 14.89
N LEU A 132 -10.74 3.17 14.78
CA LEU A 132 -11.43 2.03 14.17
C LEU A 132 -12.77 1.68 14.83
N GLU A 133 -13.01 2.14 16.06
CA GLU A 133 -14.31 2.06 16.73
C GLU A 133 -15.44 2.88 16.06
N GLU A 134 -15.12 3.68 15.03
CA GLU A 134 -16.06 4.48 14.25
C GLU A 134 -16.26 3.99 12.79
N LEU A 135 -15.70 2.81 12.41
CA LEU A 135 -15.83 2.16 11.08
C LEU A 135 -16.49 0.76 11.14
#